data_AF-A0A2V7GA53-F1
#
_entry.id   AF-A0A2V7GA53-F1
#
_cell.length_a   1.000
_cell.length_b   1.000
_cell.length_c   1.000
_cell.angle_alpha   90.00
_cell.angle_beta   90.00
_cell.angle_gamma   90.00
#
_symmetry.space_group_name_H-M   'P 1'
#
loop_
_entity.id
_entity.type
_entity.pdbx_description
1 polymer ?
#
loop_
_entity_poly.entity_id
_entity_poly.type
_entity_poly.pdbx_seq_one_letter_code
_entity_poly.pdbx_strand_id
1 'polypeptide(L)'
;MHHVGWFATMRHQRSVKPYSQPARPPVPGTVPVTGAEPDSLPAAAAERLVNPRTRTAESLNRGKWVYATYCLVCHGEAGKGDGPISATVGGPFPGIRDLTDAVARGRSDGYLFGMIINAAAMGRIVMPRYGDKIHGTDRWDLVNYVRQLQQQAVGGTR
;
A
#
# COMPACT_ATOMS: atom_id res chain seq x y z
N MET A 1 27.45 37.55 -4.95
CA MET A 1 26.53 37.92 -3.85
C MET A 1 26.77 36.98 -2.69
N HIS A 2 27.28 37.49 -1.56
CA HIS A 2 27.49 36.68 -0.35
C HIS A 2 26.21 36.72 0.48
N HIS A 3 25.56 35.57 0.68
CA HIS A 3 24.45 35.47 1.62
C HIS A 3 25.02 35.41 3.04
N VAL A 4 25.12 36.55 3.70
CA VAL A 4 25.43 36.60 5.14
C VAL A 4 24.15 36.29 5.88
N GLY A 5 24.04 35.08 6.43
CA GLY A 5 22.89 34.65 7.20
C GLY A 5 22.76 35.49 8.47
N TRP A 6 21.83 36.44 8.49
CA TRP A 6 21.43 37.17 9.69
C TRP A 6 21.06 36.15 10.79
N PHE A 7 21.82 36.18 11.89
CA PHE A 7 21.76 35.31 13.06
C PHE A 7 21.51 33.81 12.76
N ALA A 8 22.53 33.08 12.31
CA ALA A 8 22.47 31.62 12.12
C ALA A 8 22.46 30.81 13.44
N THR A 9 22.54 31.47 14.59
CA THR A 9 22.48 30.84 15.91
C THR A 9 21.20 30.01 16.03
N MET A 10 21.35 28.71 16.33
CA MET A 10 20.26 27.72 16.43
C MET A 10 19.56 27.31 15.12
N ARG A 11 19.92 27.85 13.95
CA ARG A 11 19.44 27.31 12.65
C ARG A 11 19.98 25.89 12.42
N HIS A 12 21.26 25.69 12.71
CA HIS A 12 21.91 24.38 12.70
C HIS A 12 22.09 23.92 14.14
N GLN A 13 21.21 23.05 14.59
CA GLN A 13 21.25 22.50 15.94
C GLN A 13 22.21 21.31 15.99
N ARG A 14 22.83 21.07 17.16
CA ARG A 14 23.67 19.88 17.39
C ARG A 14 22.88 18.56 17.39
N SER A 15 21.56 18.62 17.50
CA SER A 15 20.69 17.44 17.46
C SER A 15 20.73 16.76 16.09
N VAL A 16 20.83 15.43 16.07
CA VAL A 16 20.64 14.65 14.83
C VAL A 16 19.17 14.76 14.42
N LYS A 17 18.93 15.18 13.18
CA LYS A 17 17.57 15.33 12.63
C LYS A 17 17.18 14.07 11.85
N PRO A 18 15.86 13.79 11.69
CA PRO A 18 15.42 12.76 10.77
C PRO A 18 16.06 12.96 9.39
N TYR A 19 16.60 11.89 8.81
CA TYR A 19 17.28 11.88 7.51
C TYR A 19 18.58 12.70 7.41
N SER A 20 19.09 13.30 8.49
CA SER A 20 20.41 13.97 8.45
C SER A 20 21.59 12.99 8.48
N GLN A 21 21.33 11.74 8.85
CA GLN A 21 22.26 10.62 8.81
C GLN A 21 21.50 9.37 8.33
N PRO A 22 22.19 8.34 7.82
CA PRO A 22 21.57 7.06 7.51
C PRO A 22 20.79 6.52 8.71
N ALA A 23 19.54 6.14 8.49
CA ALA A 23 18.71 5.55 9.53
C ALA A 23 19.34 4.24 10.00
N ARG A 24 19.47 4.08 11.33
CA ARG A 24 19.88 2.82 11.93
C ARG A 24 18.62 1.99 12.17
N PRO A 25 18.45 0.84 11.50
CA PRO A 25 17.28 0.00 11.73
C PRO A 25 17.28 -0.55 13.16
N PRO A 26 16.10 -0.86 13.73
CA PRO A 26 16.02 -1.54 15.01
C PRO A 26 16.65 -2.94 14.94
N VAL A 27 17.05 -3.48 16.08
CA VAL A 27 17.57 -4.85 16.17
C VAL A 27 16.47 -5.84 15.74
N PRO A 28 16.79 -6.87 14.93
CA PRO A 28 15.79 -7.86 14.53
C PRO A 28 15.08 -8.50 15.72
N GLY A 29 13.75 -8.63 15.65
CA GLY A 29 12.92 -9.23 16.69
C GLY A 29 12.41 -8.26 17.77
N THR A 30 12.82 -6.99 17.76
CA THR A 30 12.25 -5.99 18.70
C THR A 30 10.84 -5.59 18.30
N VAL A 31 9.95 -5.43 19.28
CA VAL A 31 8.55 -5.02 19.09
C VAL A 31 8.33 -3.64 19.72
N PRO A 32 7.74 -2.66 19.01
CA PRO A 32 7.38 -1.37 19.59
C PRO A 32 6.34 -1.52 20.71
N VAL A 33 6.36 -0.63 21.70
CA VAL A 33 5.41 -0.62 22.82
C VAL A 33 3.96 -0.42 22.40
N THR A 34 3.73 0.15 21.22
CA THR A 34 2.42 0.35 20.60
C THR A 34 1.92 -0.89 19.85
N GLY A 35 2.69 -1.99 19.85
CA GLY A 35 2.48 -3.15 18.99
C GLY A 35 3.20 -3.01 17.64
N ALA A 36 3.66 -4.15 17.12
CA ALA A 36 4.20 -4.25 15.76
C ALA A 36 3.12 -4.79 14.82
N GLU A 37 3.02 -4.18 13.64
CA GLU A 37 2.40 -4.88 12.52
C GLU A 37 3.41 -5.86 11.91
N PRO A 38 2.96 -7.02 11.40
CA PRO A 38 3.84 -8.00 10.82
C PRO A 38 4.48 -7.48 9.52
N ASP A 39 5.79 -7.69 9.37
CA ASP A 39 6.54 -7.31 8.16
C ASP A 39 6.16 -8.13 6.92
N SER A 40 5.59 -9.30 7.13
CA SER A 40 4.99 -10.16 6.12
C SER A 40 3.93 -11.06 6.77
N LEU A 41 2.96 -11.50 5.97
CA LEU A 41 1.97 -12.48 6.39
C LEU A 41 2.02 -13.68 5.44
N PRO A 42 2.25 -14.91 5.93
CA PRO A 42 2.08 -16.10 5.12
C PRO A 42 0.66 -16.14 4.56
N ALA A 43 0.50 -16.57 3.31
CA ALA A 43 -0.81 -16.57 2.64
C ALA A 43 -1.91 -17.29 3.46
N ALA A 44 -1.59 -18.44 4.07
CA ALA A 44 -2.52 -19.18 4.93
C ALA A 44 -2.94 -18.41 6.19
N ALA A 45 -2.08 -17.55 6.74
CA ALA A 45 -2.44 -16.70 7.88
C ALA A 45 -3.29 -15.51 7.42
N ALA A 46 -2.89 -14.88 6.31
CA ALA A 46 -3.62 -13.80 5.68
C ALA A 46 -5.06 -14.24 5.33
N GLU A 47 -5.25 -15.44 4.79
CA GLU A 47 -6.57 -15.95 4.41
C GLU A 47 -7.57 -16.08 5.57
N ARG A 48 -7.09 -16.18 6.81
CA ARG A 48 -7.92 -16.27 8.02
C ARG A 48 -8.28 -14.92 8.61
N LEU A 49 -7.68 -13.83 8.13
CA LEU A 49 -8.01 -12.49 8.61
C LEU A 49 -9.37 -12.05 8.11
N VAL A 50 -10.19 -11.60 9.05
CA VAL A 50 -11.48 -10.97 8.78
C VAL A 50 -11.28 -9.46 8.81
N ASN A 51 -11.82 -8.77 7.82
CA ASN A 51 -11.79 -7.32 7.75
C ASN A 51 -12.64 -6.70 8.88
N PRO A 52 -12.03 -6.04 9.88
CA PRO A 52 -12.78 -5.43 10.98
C PRO A 52 -13.35 -4.05 10.61
N ARG A 53 -12.92 -3.48 9.47
CA ARG A 53 -13.32 -2.13 9.06
C ARG A 53 -14.59 -2.18 8.22
N THR A 54 -15.68 -1.69 8.80
CA THR A 54 -16.95 -1.54 8.08
C THR A 54 -16.78 -0.62 6.88
N ARG A 55 -17.39 -1.01 5.75
CA ARG A 55 -17.33 -0.29 4.48
C ARG A 55 -18.26 0.93 4.46
N THR A 56 -17.87 1.98 5.18
CA THR A 56 -18.55 3.28 5.20
C THR A 56 -18.03 4.20 4.10
N ALA A 57 -18.72 5.32 3.84
CA ALA A 57 -18.25 6.35 2.91
C ALA A 57 -16.87 6.90 3.29
N GLU A 58 -16.61 7.08 4.59
CA GLU A 58 -15.30 7.48 5.11
C GLU A 58 -14.21 6.46 4.75
N SER A 59 -14.47 5.17 5.00
CA SER A 59 -13.54 4.08 4.66
C SER A 59 -13.25 4.04 3.15
N LEU A 60 -14.27 4.17 2.31
CA LEU A 60 -14.12 4.19 0.86
C LEU A 60 -13.34 5.42 0.37
N ASN A 61 -13.60 6.60 0.94
CA ASN A 61 -12.88 7.82 0.58
C ASN A 61 -11.40 7.73 0.99
N ARG A 62 -11.12 7.20 2.19
CA ARG A 62 -9.74 6.96 2.64
C ARG A 62 -9.06 5.94 1.74
N GLY A 63 -9.71 4.81 1.46
CA GLY A 63 -9.21 3.78 0.56
C GLY A 63 -8.95 4.28 -0.85
N LYS A 64 -9.83 5.11 -1.41
CA LYS A 64 -9.63 5.76 -2.71
C LYS A 64 -8.38 6.64 -2.73
N TRP A 65 -8.18 7.45 -1.69
CA TRP A 65 -7.00 8.32 -1.59
C TRP A 65 -5.70 7.50 -1.51
N VAL A 66 -5.69 6.44 -0.71
CA VAL A 66 -4.54 5.52 -0.60
C VAL A 66 -4.30 4.82 -1.94
N TYR A 67 -5.36 4.33 -2.59
CA TYR A 67 -5.28 3.67 -3.90
C TYR A 67 -4.70 4.60 -4.97
N ALA A 68 -5.19 5.84 -5.05
CA ALA A 68 -4.69 6.84 -5.99
C ALA A 68 -3.20 7.16 -5.77
N THR A 69 -2.74 7.10 -4.51
CA THR A 69 -1.36 7.42 -4.14
C THR A 69 -0.40 6.28 -4.45
N TYR A 70 -0.79 5.02 -4.19
CA TYR A 70 0.14 3.88 -4.21
C TYR A 70 -0.17 2.80 -5.26
N CYS A 71 -1.44 2.65 -5.67
CA CYS A 71 -1.88 1.49 -6.45
C CYS A 71 -2.20 1.85 -7.91
N LEU A 72 -2.74 3.04 -8.16
CA LEU A 72 -3.24 3.49 -9.46
C LEU A 72 -2.18 3.43 -10.55
N VAL A 73 -0.93 3.79 -10.24
CA VAL A 73 0.18 3.82 -11.19
C VAL A 73 0.39 2.47 -11.90
N CYS A 74 0.11 1.36 -11.20
CA CYS A 74 0.20 0.00 -11.74
C CYS A 74 -1.17 -0.52 -12.16
N HIS A 75 -2.15 -0.46 -11.27
CA HIS A 75 -3.43 -1.15 -11.43
C HIS A 75 -4.49 -0.37 -12.22
N GLY A 76 -4.24 0.90 -12.53
CA GLY A 76 -5.17 1.77 -13.27
C GLY A 76 -6.32 2.28 -12.40
N GLU A 77 -7.09 3.26 -12.89
CA GLU A 77 -8.17 3.87 -12.11
C GLU A 77 -9.31 2.89 -11.80
N ALA A 78 -9.64 2.03 -12.77
CA ALA A 78 -10.66 0.99 -12.64
C ALA A 78 -10.14 -0.34 -12.06
N GLY A 79 -8.84 -0.43 -11.72
CA GLY A 79 -8.24 -1.65 -11.19
C GLY A 79 -7.98 -2.74 -12.21
N LYS A 80 -7.96 -2.43 -13.51
CA LYS A 80 -7.85 -3.42 -14.61
C LYS A 80 -6.41 -3.85 -14.92
N GLY A 81 -5.42 -3.35 -14.18
CA GLY A 81 -4.01 -3.65 -14.45
C GLY A 81 -3.44 -2.87 -15.64
N ASP A 82 -4.09 -1.76 -16.01
CA ASP A 82 -3.82 -0.89 -17.14
C ASP A 82 -3.28 0.49 -16.71
N GLY A 83 -2.63 0.56 -15.53
CA GLY A 83 -1.97 1.77 -15.08
C GLY A 83 -0.83 2.20 -16.01
N PRO A 84 -0.38 3.47 -15.95
CA PRO A 84 0.59 4.03 -16.89
C PRO A 84 1.93 3.29 -17.00
N ILE A 85 2.30 2.48 -16.01
CA ILE A 85 3.53 1.67 -16.09
C ILE A 85 3.29 0.23 -16.58
N SER A 86 2.05 -0.15 -16.83
CA SER A 86 1.66 -1.48 -17.30
C SER A 86 2.06 -1.70 -18.75
N ALA A 87 2.64 -2.88 -19.03
CA ALA A 87 2.97 -3.29 -20.40
C ALA A 87 1.75 -3.39 -21.32
N THR A 88 0.53 -3.53 -20.77
CA THR A 88 -0.71 -3.56 -21.55
C THR A 88 -1.00 -2.24 -22.27
N VAL A 89 -0.47 -1.14 -21.76
CA VAL A 89 -0.61 0.21 -22.32
C VAL A 89 0.76 0.81 -22.74
N GLY A 90 1.78 -0.04 -22.92
CA GLY A 90 3.11 0.36 -23.40
C GLY A 90 4.12 0.73 -22.31
N GLY A 91 3.81 0.51 -21.04
CA GLY A 91 4.75 0.67 -19.93
C GLY A 91 5.75 -0.50 -19.79
N PRO A 92 6.77 -0.37 -18.93
CA PRO A 92 7.86 -1.36 -18.86
C PRO A 92 7.55 -2.60 -18.01
N PHE A 93 6.43 -2.63 -17.25
CA PHE A 93 6.16 -3.71 -16.30
C PHE A 93 5.06 -4.67 -16.79
N PRO A 94 5.39 -5.93 -17.13
CA PRO A 94 4.41 -6.93 -17.51
C PRO A 94 3.76 -7.59 -16.28
N GLY A 95 2.64 -8.29 -16.53
CA GLY A 95 2.05 -9.18 -15.52
C GLY A 95 1.35 -8.49 -14.34
N ILE A 96 1.01 -7.21 -14.48
CA ILE A 96 0.19 -6.51 -13.49
C ILE A 96 -1.21 -7.14 -13.49
N ARG A 97 -1.68 -7.52 -12.29
CA ARG A 97 -2.96 -8.21 -12.12
C ARG A 97 -4.13 -7.23 -12.26
N ASP A 98 -5.10 -7.62 -13.08
CA ASP A 98 -6.47 -7.08 -13.02
C ASP A 98 -7.12 -7.46 -11.69
N LEU A 99 -7.40 -6.46 -10.86
CA LEU A 99 -8.01 -6.62 -9.54
C LEU A 99 -9.52 -6.94 -9.63
N THR A 100 -10.12 -6.77 -10.80
CA THR A 100 -11.55 -6.98 -11.08
C THR A 100 -11.86 -8.35 -11.70
N ASP A 101 -10.83 -9.09 -12.11
CA ASP A 101 -10.96 -10.44 -12.64
C ASP A 101 -11.56 -11.42 -11.62
N ALA A 102 -12.05 -12.57 -12.10
CA ALA A 102 -12.70 -13.57 -11.25
C ALA A 102 -11.75 -14.14 -10.18
N VAL A 103 -10.46 -14.26 -10.49
CA VAL A 103 -9.46 -14.83 -9.57
C VAL A 103 -9.18 -13.87 -8.41
N ALA A 104 -8.99 -12.59 -8.68
CA ALA A 104 -8.77 -11.54 -7.70
C ALA A 104 -10.02 -11.31 -6.84
N ARG A 105 -11.22 -11.35 -7.45
CA ARG A 105 -12.50 -11.29 -6.72
C ARG A 105 -12.66 -12.47 -5.75
N GLY A 106 -12.26 -13.68 -6.16
CA GLY A 106 -12.36 -14.89 -5.35
C GLY A 106 -11.38 -14.96 -4.17
N ARG A 107 -10.40 -14.05 -4.06
CA ARG A 107 -9.51 -13.99 -2.88
C ARG A 107 -10.24 -13.42 -1.68
N SER A 108 -9.82 -13.81 -0.47
CA SER A 108 -10.35 -13.23 0.77
C SER A 108 -9.81 -11.81 1.01
N ASP A 109 -10.51 -11.04 1.84
CA ASP A 109 -10.07 -9.69 2.24
C ASP A 109 -8.69 -9.72 2.91
N GLY A 110 -8.48 -10.72 3.77
CA GLY A 110 -7.19 -10.93 4.42
C GLY A 110 -6.06 -11.27 3.44
N TYR A 111 -6.33 -12.00 2.36
CA TYR A 111 -5.34 -12.22 1.30
C TYR A 111 -4.93 -10.90 0.62
N LEU A 112 -5.90 -10.02 0.31
CA LEU A 112 -5.63 -8.70 -0.25
C LEU A 112 -4.83 -7.83 0.74
N PHE A 113 -5.17 -7.89 2.03
CA PHE A 113 -4.44 -7.22 3.10
C PHE A 113 -2.98 -7.67 3.16
N GLY A 114 -2.72 -8.98 3.12
CA GLY A 114 -1.36 -9.54 3.10
C GLY A 114 -0.55 -9.10 1.88
N MET A 115 -1.19 -9.02 0.71
CA MET A 115 -0.57 -8.55 -0.53
C MET A 115 -0.10 -7.09 -0.41
N ILE A 116 -0.86 -6.24 0.27
CA ILE A 116 -0.46 -4.85 0.54
C ILE A 116 0.76 -4.80 1.46
N ILE A 117 0.86 -5.70 2.45
CA ILE A 117 2.04 -5.75 3.33
C ILE A 117 3.27 -6.10 2.50
N ASN A 118 3.28 -7.29 1.90
CA ASN A 118 4.44 -7.83 1.19
C ASN A 118 4.01 -8.89 0.17
N ALA A 119 3.70 -8.45 -1.04
CA ALA A 119 3.31 -9.32 -2.14
C ALA A 119 4.41 -10.32 -2.54
N ALA A 120 5.70 -9.95 -2.43
CA ALA A 120 6.81 -10.85 -2.74
C ALA A 120 6.83 -12.08 -1.82
N ALA A 121 6.53 -11.90 -0.53
CA ALA A 121 6.36 -13.01 0.43
C ALA A 121 5.15 -13.92 0.11
N MET A 122 4.23 -13.46 -0.75
CA MET A 122 3.07 -14.19 -1.24
C MET A 122 3.23 -14.65 -2.70
N GLY A 123 4.46 -14.66 -3.23
CA GLY A 123 4.78 -15.17 -4.56
C GLY A 123 4.55 -14.18 -5.71
N ARG A 124 4.43 -12.89 -5.42
CA ARG A 124 4.17 -11.82 -6.40
C ARG A 124 5.32 -10.80 -6.40
N ILE A 125 6.41 -11.20 -7.04
CA ILE A 125 7.72 -10.51 -7.00
C ILE A 125 7.68 -9.12 -7.66
N VAL A 126 6.81 -8.91 -8.65
CA VAL A 126 6.70 -7.63 -9.37
C VAL A 126 6.06 -6.52 -8.52
N MET A 127 5.21 -6.88 -7.55
CA MET A 127 4.55 -5.89 -6.69
C MET A 127 5.48 -5.55 -5.50
N PRO A 128 5.86 -4.27 -5.32
CA PRO A 128 6.72 -3.86 -4.20
C PRO A 128 6.06 -4.10 -2.84
N ARG A 129 6.90 -4.07 -1.79
CA ARG A 129 6.43 -4.03 -0.39
C ARG A 129 5.85 -2.63 -0.10
N TYR A 130 4.63 -2.60 0.46
CA TYR A 130 3.98 -1.36 0.93
C TYR A 130 3.73 -1.33 2.45
N GLY A 131 4.07 -2.41 3.17
CA GLY A 131 3.88 -2.48 4.63
C GLY A 131 4.56 -1.36 5.44
N ASP A 132 5.61 -0.74 4.91
CA ASP A 132 6.28 0.43 5.50
C ASP A 132 5.59 1.77 5.22
N LYS A 133 4.69 1.83 4.24
CA LYS A 133 4.04 3.07 3.77
C LYS A 133 2.56 3.13 4.11
N ILE A 134 1.90 1.98 4.12
CA ILE A 134 0.47 1.83 4.39
C ILE A 134 0.36 0.97 5.63
N HIS A 135 -0.24 1.48 6.71
CA HIS A 135 -0.29 0.84 8.02
C HIS A 135 -1.67 1.00 8.67
N GLY A 136 -1.99 0.13 9.62
CA GLY A 136 -3.22 0.21 10.42
C GLY A 136 -4.49 0.07 9.58
N THR A 137 -5.46 0.93 9.87
CA THR A 137 -6.78 0.93 9.24
C THR A 137 -6.73 1.24 7.74
N ASP A 138 -5.72 1.97 7.27
CA ASP A 138 -5.59 2.36 5.86
C ASP A 138 -5.51 1.15 4.92
N ARG A 139 -4.93 0.03 5.37
CA ARG A 139 -4.89 -1.20 4.59
C ARG A 139 -6.30 -1.79 4.41
N TRP A 140 -7.12 -1.76 5.45
CA TRP A 140 -8.50 -2.25 5.37
C TRP A 140 -9.39 -1.30 4.58
N ASP A 141 -9.19 0.01 4.72
CA ASP A 141 -9.85 1.03 3.89
C ASP A 141 -9.52 0.82 2.40
N LEU A 142 -8.24 0.52 2.09
CA LEU A 142 -7.81 0.16 0.74
C LEU A 142 -8.45 -1.14 0.24
N VAL A 143 -8.51 -2.19 1.06
CA VAL A 143 -9.22 -3.44 0.71
C VAL A 143 -10.70 -3.15 0.41
N ASN A 144 -11.37 -2.36 1.25
CA ASN A 144 -12.76 -1.94 1.04
C ASN A 144 -12.95 -1.20 -0.29
N TYR A 145 -12.02 -0.33 -0.66
CA TYR A 145 -12.04 0.36 -1.95
C TYR A 145 -11.81 -0.59 -3.13
N VAL A 146 -10.87 -1.53 -3.03
CA VAL A 146 -10.68 -2.58 -4.06
C VAL A 146 -11.96 -3.40 -4.25
N ARG A 147 -12.67 -3.74 -3.16
CA ARG A 147 -13.98 -4.40 -3.25
C ARG A 147 -15.04 -3.54 -3.92
N GLN A 148 -15.00 -2.23 -3.74
CA GLN A 148 -15.88 -1.31 -4.47
C GLN A 148 -15.59 -1.33 -5.98
N LEU A 149 -14.32 -1.28 -6.40
CA LEU A 149 -13.93 -1.39 -7.81
C LEU A 149 -14.42 -2.70 -8.42
N GLN A 150 -14.25 -3.81 -7.71
CA GLN A 150 -14.74 -5.13 -8.12
C GLN A 150 -16.26 -5.16 -8.33
N GLN A 151 -17.03 -4.49 -7.46
CA GLN A 151 -18.50 -4.40 -7.60
C GLN A 151 -18.91 -3.53 -8.78
N GLN A 152 -18.23 -2.41 -9.00
CA GLN A 152 -18.50 -1.51 -10.13
C GLN A 152 -18.21 -2.19 -11.48
N ALA A 153 -17.15 -3.00 -11.56
CA ALA A 153 -16.82 -3.74 -12.78
C ALA A 153 -17.92 -4.77 -13.16
N VAL A 154 -18.52 -5.44 -12.19
CA VAL A 154 -19.65 -6.36 -12.40
C VAL A 154 -20.95 -5.62 -12.71
N GLY A 155 -21.16 -4.44 -12.11
CA GLY A 155 -22.34 -3.60 -12.36
C GLY A 155 -22.36 -2.93 -13.73
N GLY A 156 -21.19 -2.60 -14.29
CA GLY A 156 -21.04 -1.92 -15.58
C GLY A 156 -21.02 -2.83 -16.81
N THR A 157 -21.23 -4.14 -16.66
CA THR A 157 -21.34 -5.12 -17.76
C THR A 157 -22.80 -5.44 -18.13
N ARG A 158 -23.74 -4.57 -17.75
CA ARG A 158 -25.15 -4.58 -18.18
C ARG A 158 -25.48 -3.36 -19.01
#